data_AF-A0A940VXR3-F1
#
_entry.id   AF-A0A940VXR3-F1
#
_cell.length_a   1.000
_cell.length_b   1.000
_cell.length_c   1.000
_cell.angle_alpha   90.00
_cell.angle_beta   90.00
_cell.angle_gamma   90.00
#
_symmetry.space_group_name_H-M   'P 1'
#
loop_
_entity.id
_entity.type
_entity.pdbx_description
1 polymer ?
#
loop_
_entity_poly.entity_id
_entity_poly.type
_entity_poly.pdbx_seq_one_letter_code
_entity_poly.pdbx_strand_id
1 'polypeptide(L)'
;MSGSPSAGRSGREPEGRNLILVRSVITFALLASVVSVQLRAPELLLTEEFRFLYLTVVLSYGWLLLRYAAWGSSVLPLYAAGLQALADVAFISLVVVATGLYDSVFSFMYVIVILLGSLERYFRGAVAWAVLSAAAYSLLIYLQMRGAITPPGADPTAISFSLFFRSALTHSTGFLLTGVLSGILGEDIRKGKQRVQARDDVIRSLETFHRHVIDNIPSGIITTGIDGDVNLINDTACGILGVGREEVSGRKIGEVLAGMEEPGGRGGEDSRLPRPEIRFRRPDGVEIHLGFSSSRMRDAAGEAIGQVFIFQDLTPIKQMEERIRIADRLAGVGELAAGLAHEIRNPLASIAGSSQLLRESPGVAGEESATLLEIIERESRRLNGLITDFLAYAGPSARNVQVVELPALIRDVAEAVRAGEARDGKVSIVFAATKELSVDGDPEQLRQVMWNLIRNALQATPPGGRVLLDVHDEIRQGSRFVVATVSDTGSGIDPRNLGKIFNPFFTTKEGGTGLGLSISQRIIHYHKGFIEVRSDPGKGSTFSLFLPARPEREGEGHADG
;
A
#
# COMPACT_ATOMS: atom_id res chain seq x y z
N MET A 1 15.26 8.04 25.60
CA MET A 1 15.02 9.42 26.07
C MET A 1 13.52 9.64 26.07
N SER A 2 12.99 9.97 27.24
CA SER A 2 11.57 10.09 27.57
C SER A 2 10.96 11.35 26.97
N GLY A 3 10.15 11.21 25.93
CA GLY A 3 9.29 12.28 25.42
C GLY A 3 7.94 12.24 26.14
N SER A 4 7.70 13.19 27.03
CA SER A 4 6.40 13.46 27.66
C SER A 4 5.32 13.75 26.61
N PRO A 5 4.09 13.23 26.75
CA PRO A 5 2.99 13.70 25.92
C PRO A 5 2.57 15.08 26.41
N SER A 6 2.82 16.10 25.58
CA SER A 6 2.27 17.45 25.76
C SER A 6 0.75 17.34 25.75
N ALA A 7 0.14 17.47 26.93
CA ALA A 7 -1.29 17.68 27.07
C ALA A 7 -1.67 18.92 26.25
N GLY A 8 -2.22 18.69 25.06
CA GLY A 8 -2.85 19.71 24.25
C GLY A 8 -3.94 20.36 25.09
N ARG A 9 -3.67 21.58 25.57
CA ARG A 9 -4.64 22.47 26.17
C ARG A 9 -5.80 22.60 25.19
N SER A 10 -6.87 21.85 25.42
CA SER A 10 -8.12 22.06 24.71
C SER A 10 -8.59 23.47 25.03
N GLY A 11 -8.77 24.28 24.00
CA GLY A 11 -9.30 25.64 24.07
C GLY A 11 -10.75 25.63 24.57
N ARG A 12 -10.94 25.40 25.87
CA ARG A 12 -12.16 25.78 26.60
C ARG A 12 -12.15 27.30 26.82
N GLU A 13 -12.18 28.07 25.73
CA GLU A 13 -12.72 29.43 25.75
C GLU A 13 -14.27 29.33 25.87
N PRO A 14 -14.99 30.35 26.37
CA PRO A 14 -15.20 30.56 27.78
C PRO A 14 -16.72 30.67 28.03
N GLU A 15 -17.41 29.53 28.13
CA GLU A 15 -18.88 29.52 28.31
C GLU A 15 -19.32 30.34 29.53
N GLY A 16 -18.50 30.35 30.61
CA GLY A 16 -18.74 31.19 31.78
C GLY A 16 -18.55 32.70 31.54
N ARG A 17 -17.66 33.11 30.62
CA ARG A 17 -17.43 34.55 30.28
C ARG A 17 -18.62 35.11 29.52
N ASN A 18 -19.13 34.37 28.53
CA ASN A 18 -20.30 34.80 27.76
C ASN A 18 -21.54 34.91 28.64
N LEU A 19 -21.69 34.03 29.62
CA LEU A 19 -22.84 34.07 30.52
C LEU A 19 -22.77 35.20 31.56
N ILE A 20 -21.58 35.50 32.10
CA ILE A 20 -21.38 36.67 32.96
C ILE A 20 -21.62 37.96 32.18
N LEU A 21 -21.19 38.03 30.91
CA LEU A 21 -21.51 39.16 30.01
C LEU A 21 -23.02 39.29 29.79
N VAL A 22 -23.72 38.20 29.47
CA VAL A 22 -25.19 38.22 29.32
C VAL A 22 -25.87 38.69 30.61
N ARG A 23 -25.46 38.19 31.79
CA ARG A 23 -25.98 38.64 33.09
C ARG A 23 -25.68 40.12 33.36
N SER A 24 -24.51 40.61 32.98
CA SER A 24 -24.11 42.02 33.11
C SER A 24 -24.93 42.93 32.18
N VAL A 25 -25.17 42.50 30.94
CA VAL A 25 -26.00 43.23 29.97
C VAL A 25 -27.44 43.31 30.45
N ILE A 26 -27.98 42.22 30.99
CA ILE A 26 -29.35 42.18 31.53
C ILE A 26 -29.49 43.10 32.74
N THR A 27 -28.60 42.97 33.73
CA THR A 27 -28.60 43.84 34.93
C THR A 27 -28.43 45.31 34.56
N PHE A 28 -27.59 45.62 33.57
CA PHE A 28 -27.43 46.97 33.03
C PHE A 28 -28.68 47.48 32.30
N ALA A 29 -29.31 46.67 31.47
CA ALA A 29 -30.53 47.05 30.75
C ALA A 29 -31.68 47.37 31.72
N LEU A 30 -31.75 46.64 32.83
CA LEU A 30 -32.71 46.87 33.90
C LEU A 30 -32.42 48.17 34.64
N LEU A 31 -31.14 48.42 34.99
CA LEU A 31 -30.71 49.71 35.55
C LEU A 31 -31.07 50.86 34.60
N ALA A 32 -30.81 50.71 33.30
CA ALA A 32 -31.14 51.71 32.30
C ALA A 32 -32.65 51.95 32.18
N SER A 33 -33.48 50.92 32.34
CA SER A 33 -34.95 51.06 32.38
C SER A 33 -35.41 51.86 33.60
N VAL A 34 -34.86 51.58 34.78
CA VAL A 34 -35.16 52.32 36.02
C VAL A 34 -34.70 53.79 35.91
N VAL A 35 -33.49 54.03 35.41
CA VAL A 35 -32.94 55.38 35.20
C VAL A 35 -33.69 56.14 34.09
N SER A 36 -34.19 55.46 33.06
CA SER A 36 -35.01 56.08 32.01
C SER A 36 -36.35 56.59 32.55
N VAL A 37 -37.00 55.83 33.43
CA VAL A 37 -38.20 56.28 34.15
C VAL A 37 -37.88 57.48 35.03
N GLN A 38 -36.74 57.47 35.71
CA GLN A 38 -36.25 58.57 36.55
C GLN A 38 -36.02 59.88 35.77
N LEU A 39 -35.46 59.82 34.56
CA LEU A 39 -35.23 61.01 33.72
C LEU A 39 -36.52 61.69 33.26
N ARG A 40 -37.63 60.94 33.17
CA ARG A 40 -38.95 61.48 32.78
C ARG A 40 -39.71 62.10 33.95
N ALA A 41 -39.36 61.77 35.19
CA ALA A 41 -40.01 62.29 36.39
C ALA A 41 -38.99 62.51 37.53
N PRO A 42 -38.19 63.58 37.47
CA PRO A 42 -37.08 63.82 38.41
C PRO A 42 -37.53 64.09 39.86
N GLU A 43 -38.80 64.42 40.12
CA GLU A 43 -39.33 64.66 41.47
C GLU A 43 -39.40 63.38 42.33
N LEU A 44 -39.29 62.18 41.74
CA LEU A 44 -39.23 60.89 42.44
C LEU A 44 -37.82 60.52 42.95
N LEU A 45 -36.83 61.42 42.85
CA LEU A 45 -35.43 61.16 43.23
C LEU A 45 -35.21 60.85 44.73
N LEU A 46 -36.14 61.24 45.60
CA LEU A 46 -35.99 61.19 47.05
C LEU A 46 -37.14 60.52 47.78
N THR A 47 -38.10 59.92 47.07
CA THR A 47 -39.11 59.07 47.72
C THR A 47 -38.43 57.83 48.27
N GLU A 48 -38.83 57.41 49.48
CA GLU A 48 -38.33 56.20 50.15
C GLU A 48 -38.38 54.98 49.21
N GLU A 49 -39.40 54.90 48.35
CA GLU A 49 -39.65 53.82 47.39
C GLU A 49 -38.49 53.58 46.40
N PHE A 50 -37.96 54.65 45.79
CA PHE A 50 -36.92 54.51 44.76
C PHE A 50 -35.54 54.26 45.36
N ARG A 51 -35.28 54.70 46.61
CA ARG A 51 -34.02 54.42 47.32
C ARG A 51 -33.79 52.91 47.50
N PHE A 52 -34.83 52.15 47.81
CA PHE A 52 -34.75 50.68 47.91
C PHE A 52 -34.38 50.03 46.58
N LEU A 53 -34.90 50.54 45.46
CA LEU A 53 -34.61 50.02 44.13
C LEU A 53 -33.14 50.25 43.73
N TYR A 54 -32.58 51.44 43.99
CA TYR A 54 -31.16 51.71 43.74
C TYR A 54 -30.24 50.86 44.61
N LEU A 55 -30.55 50.71 45.90
CA LEU A 55 -29.78 49.86 46.82
C LEU A 55 -29.76 48.41 46.33
N THR A 56 -30.91 47.92 45.87
CA THR A 56 -31.07 46.57 45.31
C THR A 56 -30.15 46.35 44.10
N VAL A 57 -30.10 47.31 43.18
CA VAL A 57 -29.23 47.25 41.98
C VAL A 57 -27.74 47.31 42.34
N VAL A 58 -27.37 48.15 43.31
CA VAL A 58 -25.98 48.20 43.81
C VAL A 58 -25.57 46.87 44.43
N LEU A 59 -26.46 46.23 45.21
CA LEU A 59 -26.21 44.93 45.81
C LEU A 59 -26.05 43.80 44.78
N SER A 60 -26.84 43.81 43.69
CA SER A 60 -26.68 42.79 42.64
C SER A 60 -25.42 42.97 41.81
N TYR A 61 -25.04 44.21 41.51
CA TYR A 61 -23.77 44.50 40.85
C TYR A 61 -22.59 44.11 41.75
N GLY A 62 -22.68 44.41 43.05
CA GLY A 62 -21.71 43.98 44.06
C GLY A 62 -21.57 42.46 44.13
N TRP A 63 -22.69 41.73 44.09
CA TRP A 63 -22.69 40.26 44.04
C TRP A 63 -22.05 39.72 42.75
N LEU A 64 -22.36 40.31 41.59
CA LEU A 64 -21.81 39.89 40.30
C LEU A 64 -20.28 40.13 40.23
N LEU A 65 -19.81 41.25 40.78
CA LEU A 65 -18.40 41.58 40.90
C LEU A 65 -17.68 40.64 41.88
N LEU A 66 -18.30 40.33 43.02
CA LEU A 66 -17.77 39.38 44.01
C LEU A 66 -17.67 37.96 43.44
N ARG A 67 -18.68 37.52 42.66
CA ARG A 67 -18.64 36.26 41.90
C ARG A 67 -17.48 36.25 40.89
N TYR A 68 -17.33 37.31 40.11
CA TYR A 68 -16.24 37.42 39.14
C TYR A 68 -14.87 37.38 39.82
N ALA A 69 -14.71 38.05 40.97
CA ALA A 69 -13.49 38.02 41.75
C ALA A 69 -13.19 36.62 42.35
N ALA A 70 -14.22 35.89 42.79
CA ALA A 70 -14.06 34.60 43.46
C ALA A 70 -13.84 33.41 42.51
N TRP A 71 -14.52 33.37 41.35
CA TRP A 71 -14.48 32.22 40.43
C TRP A 71 -14.06 32.56 39.00
N GLY A 72 -13.76 33.83 38.70
CA GLY A 72 -13.40 34.27 37.35
C GLY A 72 -14.48 33.94 36.32
N SER A 73 -14.04 33.61 35.10
CA SER A 73 -14.90 33.21 33.98
C SER A 73 -15.11 31.69 33.88
N SER A 74 -14.73 30.92 34.91
CA SER A 74 -14.74 29.46 34.88
C SER A 74 -16.14 28.87 35.12
N VAL A 75 -16.30 27.58 34.79
CA VAL A 75 -17.55 26.83 35.03
C VAL A 75 -17.72 26.63 36.54
N LEU A 76 -18.82 27.15 37.11
CA LEU A 76 -19.08 27.10 38.55
C LEU A 76 -19.28 25.65 39.05
N PRO A 77 -18.73 25.28 40.22
CA PRO A 77 -19.09 24.04 40.89
C PRO A 77 -20.57 24.02 41.29
N LEU A 78 -21.14 22.82 41.50
CA LEU A 78 -22.58 22.60 41.73
C LEU A 78 -23.17 23.51 42.81
N TYR A 79 -22.46 23.66 43.94
CA TYR A 79 -22.89 24.50 45.06
C TYR A 79 -22.86 26.00 44.72
N ALA A 80 -21.85 26.47 43.99
CA ALA A 80 -21.69 27.89 43.66
C ALA A 80 -22.72 28.34 42.61
N ALA A 81 -23.06 27.47 41.64
CA ALA A 81 -24.16 27.72 40.72
C ALA A 81 -25.53 27.76 41.44
N GLY A 82 -25.73 26.92 42.47
CA GLY A 82 -26.92 26.99 43.33
C GLY A 82 -26.95 28.25 44.22
N LEU A 83 -25.81 28.70 44.73
CA LEU A 83 -25.74 29.93 45.52
C LEU A 83 -25.98 31.18 44.66
N GLN A 84 -25.42 31.18 43.45
CA GLN A 84 -25.73 32.18 42.44
C GLN A 84 -27.24 32.21 42.16
N ALA A 85 -27.87 31.03 42.12
CA ALA A 85 -29.31 30.93 41.98
C ALA A 85 -30.09 31.64 43.06
N LEU A 86 -29.64 31.32 44.26
CA LEU A 86 -29.96 31.98 45.51
C LEU A 86 -30.14 33.48 45.30
N ALA A 87 -29.01 34.07 44.93
CA ALA A 87 -28.83 35.49 44.81
C ALA A 87 -29.61 36.11 43.65
N ASP A 88 -29.65 35.47 42.48
CA ASP A 88 -30.38 36.01 41.32
C ASP A 88 -31.89 36.05 41.60
N VAL A 89 -32.46 34.99 42.18
CA VAL A 89 -33.88 34.94 42.59
C VAL A 89 -34.17 35.90 43.73
N ALA A 90 -33.27 36.02 44.71
CA ALA A 90 -33.42 36.98 45.81
C ALA A 90 -33.36 38.44 45.33
N PHE A 91 -32.48 38.74 44.37
CA PHE A 91 -32.39 40.07 43.76
C PHE A 91 -33.70 40.44 43.06
N ILE A 92 -34.24 39.53 42.24
CA ILE A 92 -35.51 39.77 41.55
C ILE A 92 -36.67 39.89 42.55
N SER A 93 -36.68 39.05 43.59
CA SER A 93 -37.62 39.17 44.71
C SER A 93 -37.62 40.57 45.30
N LEU A 94 -36.44 41.14 45.53
CA LEU A 94 -36.29 42.46 46.13
C LEU A 94 -36.76 43.57 45.18
N VAL A 95 -36.49 43.46 43.88
CA VAL A 95 -37.03 44.37 42.85
C VAL A 95 -38.56 44.31 42.84
N VAL A 96 -39.15 43.12 42.90
CA VAL A 96 -40.61 42.93 42.94
C VAL A 96 -41.22 43.55 44.20
N VAL A 97 -40.58 43.41 45.37
CA VAL A 97 -41.00 44.08 46.61
C VAL A 97 -40.98 45.60 46.45
N ALA A 98 -39.89 46.15 45.90
CA ALA A 98 -39.71 47.58 45.74
C ALA A 98 -40.67 48.22 44.73
N THR A 99 -41.27 47.43 43.82
CA THR A 99 -42.06 47.93 42.69
C THR A 99 -43.56 47.61 42.79
N GLY A 100 -44.04 47.28 44.00
CA GLY A 100 -45.48 47.09 44.26
C GLY A 100 -45.94 45.64 44.46
N LEU A 101 -45.02 44.68 44.63
CA LEU A 101 -45.31 43.26 44.90
C LEU A 101 -46.26 42.62 43.87
N TYR A 102 -47.53 42.41 44.21
CA TYR A 102 -48.51 41.76 43.33
C TYR A 102 -48.76 42.55 42.03
N ASP A 103 -48.61 43.88 42.08
CA ASP A 103 -48.81 44.78 40.92
C ASP A 103 -47.48 45.08 40.21
N SER A 104 -46.39 44.42 40.61
CA SER A 104 -45.07 44.63 40.02
C SER A 104 -45.03 44.14 38.57
N VAL A 105 -44.76 45.08 37.67
CA VAL A 105 -44.48 44.79 36.26
C VAL A 105 -43.18 43.99 36.10
N PHE A 106 -42.30 43.93 37.12
CA PHE A 106 -41.00 43.24 37.02
C PHE A 106 -41.05 41.75 37.34
N SER A 107 -42.23 41.17 37.61
CA SER A 107 -42.38 39.72 37.84
C SER A 107 -41.93 38.86 36.65
N PHE A 108 -41.94 39.39 35.41
CA PHE A 108 -41.42 38.67 34.24
C PHE A 108 -39.91 38.39 34.34
N MET A 109 -39.16 39.13 35.15
CA MET A 109 -37.70 38.96 35.22
C MET A 109 -37.29 37.59 35.74
N TYR A 110 -38.13 36.90 36.50
CA TYR A 110 -37.89 35.51 36.90
C TYR A 110 -37.72 34.58 35.69
N VAL A 111 -38.36 34.87 34.56
CA VAL A 111 -38.18 34.14 33.27
C VAL A 111 -36.72 34.16 32.83
N ILE A 112 -36.02 35.29 33.04
CA ILE A 112 -34.62 35.43 32.65
C ILE A 112 -33.73 34.49 33.46
N VAL A 113 -33.96 34.37 34.76
CA VAL A 113 -33.21 33.45 35.63
C VAL A 113 -33.44 32.00 35.22
N ILE A 114 -34.66 31.66 34.83
CA ILE A 114 -35.02 30.35 34.31
C ILE A 114 -34.27 30.06 32.99
N LEU A 115 -34.22 31.03 32.07
CA LEU A 115 -33.47 30.93 30.81
C LEU A 115 -31.97 30.75 31.03
N LEU A 116 -31.38 31.52 31.95
CA LEU A 116 -29.96 31.35 32.33
C LEU A 116 -29.71 29.96 32.93
N GLY A 117 -30.67 29.46 33.71
CA GLY A 117 -30.65 28.10 34.24
C GLY A 117 -30.65 27.01 33.17
N SER A 118 -31.40 27.21 32.09
CA SER A 118 -31.38 26.35 30.89
C SER A 118 -30.02 26.33 30.20
N LEU A 119 -29.35 27.48 30.11
CA LEU A 119 -28.03 27.55 29.46
C LEU A 119 -26.92 26.90 30.29
N GLU A 120 -26.99 26.98 31.63
CA GLU A 120 -25.95 26.42 32.51
C GLU A 120 -26.10 24.92 32.76
N ARG A 121 -27.33 24.46 32.97
CA ARG A 121 -27.61 23.08 33.41
C ARG A 121 -28.75 22.42 32.65
N TYR A 122 -29.09 22.98 31.48
CA TYR A 122 -30.05 22.42 30.54
C TYR A 122 -31.40 22.18 31.23
N PHE A 123 -32.03 21.04 30.96
CA PHE A 123 -33.35 20.73 31.49
C PHE A 123 -33.43 20.76 33.03
N ARG A 124 -32.45 20.17 33.72
CA ARG A 124 -32.43 20.10 35.19
C ARG A 124 -32.28 21.46 35.83
N GLY A 125 -31.48 22.33 35.21
CA GLY A 125 -31.39 23.72 35.59
C GLY A 125 -32.75 24.38 35.43
N ALA A 126 -33.21 24.53 34.19
CA ALA A 126 -34.41 25.29 33.86
C ALA A 126 -35.61 24.97 34.77
N VAL A 127 -35.86 23.68 35.05
CA VAL A 127 -36.93 23.25 35.96
C VAL A 127 -36.66 23.64 37.42
N ALA A 128 -35.45 23.39 37.95
CA ALA A 128 -35.11 23.75 39.33
C ALA A 128 -35.25 25.26 39.59
N TRP A 129 -34.80 26.08 38.64
CA TRP A 129 -34.89 27.53 38.69
C TRP A 129 -36.33 28.03 38.56
N ALA A 130 -37.15 27.36 37.76
CA ALA A 130 -38.57 27.67 37.64
C ALA A 130 -39.34 27.37 38.93
N VAL A 131 -39.08 26.22 39.56
CA VAL A 131 -39.66 25.86 40.86
C VAL A 131 -39.24 26.84 41.94
N LEU A 132 -37.95 27.19 42.00
CA LEU A 132 -37.42 28.16 42.96
C LEU A 132 -38.06 29.55 42.77
N SER A 133 -38.19 30.00 41.52
CA SER A 133 -38.82 31.29 41.19
C SER A 133 -40.31 31.33 41.53
N ALA A 134 -41.04 30.24 41.25
CA ALA A 134 -42.45 30.10 41.59
C ALA A 134 -42.67 30.09 43.11
N ALA A 135 -41.83 29.38 43.86
CA ALA A 135 -41.87 29.35 45.31
C ALA A 135 -41.56 30.71 45.92
N ALA A 136 -40.51 31.39 45.43
CA ALA A 136 -40.13 32.72 45.89
C ALA A 136 -41.25 33.76 45.65
N TYR A 137 -41.77 33.83 44.42
CA TYR A 137 -42.86 34.75 44.10
C TYR A 137 -44.13 34.47 44.92
N SER A 138 -44.53 33.20 45.04
CA SER A 138 -45.70 32.81 45.83
C SER A 138 -45.53 33.16 47.31
N LEU A 139 -44.31 33.00 47.86
CA LEU A 139 -44.00 33.39 49.23
C LEU A 139 -44.14 34.90 49.44
N LEU A 140 -43.66 35.73 48.50
CA LEU A 140 -43.79 37.19 48.59
C LEU A 140 -45.25 37.63 48.65
N ILE A 141 -46.09 37.13 47.75
CA ILE A 141 -47.52 37.50 47.73
C ILE A 141 -48.25 36.93 48.95
N TYR A 142 -47.85 35.76 49.45
CA TYR A 142 -48.37 35.22 50.71
C TYR A 142 -48.05 36.12 51.91
N LEU A 143 -46.81 36.61 52.00
CA LEU A 143 -46.40 37.52 53.06
C LEU A 143 -47.14 38.88 52.97
N GLN A 144 -47.42 39.35 51.75
CA GLN A 144 -48.27 40.53 51.53
C GLN A 144 -49.72 40.30 51.97
N MET A 145 -50.30 39.14 51.63
CA MET A 145 -51.64 38.75 52.06
C MET A 145 -51.77 38.69 53.59
N ARG A 146 -50.70 38.26 54.27
CA ARG A 146 -50.61 38.25 55.75
C ARG A 146 -50.36 39.64 56.36
N GLY A 147 -50.12 40.66 55.55
CA GLY A 147 -49.74 42.00 56.02
C GLY A 147 -48.34 42.06 56.65
N ALA A 148 -47.51 41.03 56.45
CA ALA A 148 -46.16 40.96 57.02
C ALA A 148 -45.15 41.81 56.25
N ILE A 149 -45.41 42.04 54.96
CA ILE A 149 -44.61 42.90 54.08
C ILE A 149 -45.57 43.84 53.36
N THR A 150 -45.32 45.14 53.45
CA THR A 150 -46.02 46.18 52.70
C THR A 150 -45.08 46.78 51.66
N PRO A 151 -45.55 47.07 50.44
CA PRO A 151 -44.75 47.79 49.48
C PRO A 151 -44.40 49.18 50.04
N PRO A 152 -43.18 49.69 49.79
CA PRO A 152 -42.81 51.05 50.18
C PRO A 152 -43.84 52.06 49.64
N GLY A 153 -44.34 52.93 50.52
CA GLY A 153 -45.26 54.05 50.18
C GLY A 153 -46.70 53.68 49.79
N ALA A 154 -47.09 52.41 49.91
CA ALA A 154 -48.48 51.97 49.83
C ALA A 154 -49.09 51.77 51.23
N ASP A 155 -50.37 52.11 51.40
CA ASP A 155 -51.10 51.78 52.62
C ASP A 155 -51.14 50.24 52.85
N PRO A 156 -51.15 49.76 54.11
CA PRO A 156 -51.24 48.34 54.45
C PRO A 156 -52.55 47.71 53.98
N THR A 157 -52.65 47.42 52.68
CA THR A 157 -53.79 46.78 52.07
C THR A 157 -53.52 45.28 52.05
N ALA A 158 -54.14 44.56 52.98
CA ALA A 158 -54.14 43.11 52.96
C ALA A 158 -54.87 42.62 51.71
N ILE A 159 -54.16 41.89 50.85
CA ILE A 159 -54.74 41.32 49.65
C ILE A 159 -55.69 40.18 50.03
N SER A 160 -56.80 40.02 49.29
CA SER A 160 -57.71 38.90 49.49
C SER A 160 -57.06 37.56 49.09
N PHE A 161 -57.49 36.46 49.73
CA PHE A 161 -57.02 35.13 49.38
C PHE A 161 -57.24 34.79 47.89
N SER A 162 -58.33 35.28 47.29
CA SER A 162 -58.63 35.03 45.87
C SER A 162 -57.64 35.71 44.92
N LEU A 163 -57.14 36.91 45.26
CA LEU A 163 -56.12 37.61 44.49
C LEU A 163 -54.74 36.95 44.66
N PHE A 164 -54.38 36.56 45.89
CA PHE A 164 -53.18 35.75 46.14
C PHE A 164 -53.21 34.48 45.29
N PHE A 165 -54.29 33.71 45.38
CA PHE A 165 -54.40 32.42 44.70
C PHE A 165 -54.31 32.56 43.18
N ARG A 166 -55.02 33.55 42.60
CA ARG A 166 -54.95 33.84 41.16
C ARG A 166 -53.54 34.24 40.73
N SER A 167 -52.91 35.18 41.44
CA SER A 167 -51.57 35.65 41.08
C SER A 167 -50.52 34.53 41.20
N ALA A 168 -50.54 33.78 42.31
CA ALA A 168 -49.65 32.66 42.53
C ALA A 168 -49.82 31.57 41.47
N LEU A 169 -51.06 31.24 41.10
CA LEU A 169 -51.35 30.24 40.07
C LEU A 169 -50.88 30.69 38.69
N THR A 170 -51.18 31.92 38.27
CA THR A 170 -50.80 32.44 36.95
C THR A 170 -49.28 32.52 36.79
N HIS A 171 -48.57 33.08 37.77
CA HIS A 171 -47.11 33.21 37.69
C HIS A 171 -46.40 31.86 37.85
N SER A 172 -46.85 30.99 38.75
CA SER A 172 -46.28 29.64 38.90
C SER A 172 -46.45 28.82 37.62
N THR A 173 -47.62 28.89 36.98
CA THR A 173 -47.86 28.21 35.70
C THR A 173 -46.95 28.77 34.61
N GLY A 174 -46.83 30.11 34.50
CA GLY A 174 -45.96 30.76 33.53
C GLY A 174 -44.47 30.43 33.70
N PHE A 175 -43.97 30.42 34.94
CA PHE A 175 -42.58 30.06 35.24
C PHE A 175 -42.30 28.58 34.98
N LEU A 176 -43.18 27.67 35.41
CA LEU A 176 -43.01 26.24 35.16
C LEU A 176 -43.06 25.93 33.66
N LEU A 177 -43.99 26.53 32.91
CA LEU A 177 -44.06 26.39 31.45
C LEU A 177 -42.79 26.90 30.77
N THR A 178 -42.29 28.06 31.19
CA THR A 178 -41.01 28.62 30.73
C THR A 178 -39.85 27.67 31.05
N GLY A 179 -39.82 27.09 32.25
CA GLY A 179 -38.80 26.14 32.68
C GLY A 179 -38.78 24.88 31.82
N VAL A 180 -39.94 24.33 31.48
CA VAL A 180 -40.04 23.17 30.57
C VAL A 180 -39.58 23.53 29.15
N LEU A 181 -40.10 24.61 28.57
CA LEU A 181 -39.78 25.02 27.20
C LEU A 181 -38.30 25.38 27.03
N SER A 182 -37.77 26.22 27.92
CA SER A 182 -36.35 26.58 27.92
C SER A 182 -35.47 25.38 28.23
N GLY A 183 -35.91 24.47 29.10
CA GLY A 183 -35.20 23.23 29.41
C GLY A 183 -35.04 22.33 28.20
N ILE A 184 -36.10 22.16 27.38
CA ILE A 184 -36.05 21.40 26.12
C ILE A 184 -35.05 22.06 25.16
N LEU A 185 -35.14 23.38 24.97
CA LEU A 185 -34.23 24.11 24.10
C LEU A 185 -32.76 23.97 24.54
N GLY A 186 -32.50 24.08 25.84
CA GLY A 186 -31.17 23.88 26.40
C GLY A 186 -30.64 22.46 26.13
N GLU A 187 -31.49 21.46 26.28
CA GLU A 187 -31.14 20.06 26.01
C GLU A 187 -30.88 19.79 24.52
N ASP A 188 -31.63 20.43 23.62
CA ASP A 188 -31.39 20.36 22.17
C ASP A 188 -30.07 21.04 21.77
N ILE A 189 -29.75 22.19 22.37
CA ILE A 189 -28.44 22.85 22.19
C ILE A 189 -27.31 21.93 22.66
N ARG A 190 -27.46 21.29 23.83
CA ARG A 190 -26.48 20.33 24.37
C ARG A 190 -26.24 19.17 23.40
N LYS A 191 -27.31 18.54 22.93
CA LYS A 191 -27.25 17.43 21.97
C LYS A 191 -26.66 17.87 20.64
N GLY A 192 -27.02 19.07 20.16
CA GLY A 192 -26.45 19.68 18.95
C GLY A 192 -24.93 19.82 19.06
N LYS A 193 -24.44 20.42 20.15
CA LYS A 193 -23.00 20.59 20.41
C LYS A 193 -22.28 19.23 20.47
N GLN A 194 -22.85 18.24 21.16
CA GLN A 194 -22.28 16.89 21.25
C GLN A 194 -22.20 16.21 19.88
N ARG A 195 -23.23 16.35 19.03
CA ARG A 195 -23.23 15.78 17.67
C ARG A 195 -22.15 16.40 16.77
N VAL A 196 -21.93 17.72 16.86
CA VAL A 196 -20.88 18.40 16.10
C VAL A 196 -19.50 17.91 16.55
N GLN A 197 -19.24 17.87 17.86
CA GLN A 197 -17.97 17.37 18.39
C GLN A 197 -17.71 15.91 17.99
N ALA A 198 -18.72 15.05 18.11
CA ALA A 198 -18.60 13.65 17.70
C ALA A 198 -18.30 13.52 16.19
N ARG A 199 -18.86 14.39 15.34
CA ARG A 199 -18.56 14.42 13.90
C ARG A 199 -17.12 14.87 13.64
N ASP A 200 -16.66 15.92 14.30
CA ASP A 200 -15.29 16.42 14.16
C ASP A 200 -14.27 15.36 14.58
N ASP A 201 -14.52 14.66 15.68
CA ASP A 201 -13.68 13.58 16.17
C ASP A 201 -13.62 12.40 15.16
N VAL A 202 -14.74 12.03 14.57
CA VAL A 202 -14.80 10.99 13.52
C VAL A 202 -14.02 11.40 12.28
N ILE A 203 -14.15 12.66 11.82
CA ILE A 203 -13.42 13.17 10.66
C ILE A 203 -11.91 13.12 10.91
N ARG A 204 -11.45 13.61 12.07
CA ARG A 204 -10.02 13.57 12.44
C ARG A 204 -9.48 12.15 12.52
N SER A 205 -10.27 11.24 13.08
CA SER A 205 -9.91 9.81 13.16
C SER A 205 -9.77 9.21 11.76
N LEU A 206 -10.70 9.53 10.86
CA LEU A 206 -10.68 9.06 9.47
C LEU A 206 -9.47 9.61 8.70
N GLU A 207 -9.16 10.91 8.83
CA GLU A 207 -7.97 11.52 8.23
C GLU A 207 -6.67 10.87 8.73
N THR A 208 -6.59 10.60 10.04
CA THR A 208 -5.43 9.94 10.65
C THR A 208 -5.30 8.50 10.16
N PHE A 209 -6.42 7.76 10.11
CA PHE A 209 -6.45 6.40 9.60
C PHE A 209 -6.02 6.32 8.14
N HIS A 210 -6.58 7.17 7.27
CA HIS A 210 -6.20 7.23 5.86
C HIS A 210 -4.70 7.52 5.68
N ARG A 211 -4.15 8.46 6.46
CA ARG A 211 -2.72 8.78 6.43
C ARG A 211 -1.86 7.57 6.82
N HIS A 212 -2.20 6.91 7.93
CA HIS A 212 -1.46 5.72 8.38
C HIS A 212 -1.52 4.58 7.37
N VAL A 213 -2.67 4.34 6.73
CA VAL A 213 -2.79 3.31 5.69
C VAL A 213 -1.88 3.64 4.51
N ILE A 214 -1.90 4.89 4.03
CA ILE A 214 -1.08 5.32 2.89
C ILE A 214 0.42 5.21 3.22
N ASP A 215 0.85 5.61 4.42
CA ASP A 215 2.26 5.62 4.81
C ASP A 215 2.82 4.22 5.15
N ASN A 216 1.98 3.25 5.53
CA ASN A 216 2.43 1.89 5.90
C ASN A 216 2.25 0.85 4.78
N ILE A 217 1.75 1.23 3.60
CA ILE A 217 1.71 0.33 2.45
C ILE A 217 3.15 0.11 1.94
N PRO A 218 3.56 -1.14 1.64
CA PRO A 218 4.90 -1.48 1.13
C PRO A 218 5.12 -1.11 -0.34
N SER A 219 4.40 -0.10 -0.82
CA SER A 219 4.47 0.47 -2.16
C SER A 219 4.61 1.98 -2.04
N GLY A 220 5.41 2.56 -2.90
CA GLY A 220 5.43 4.00 -3.11
C GLY A 220 4.14 4.44 -3.78
N ILE A 221 3.49 5.47 -3.21
CA ILE A 221 2.29 6.10 -3.75
C ILE A 221 2.60 7.58 -3.98
N ILE A 222 2.40 8.03 -5.22
CA ILE A 222 2.46 9.44 -5.59
C ILE A 222 1.16 9.83 -6.28
N THR A 223 0.53 10.92 -5.86
CA THR A 223 -0.60 11.50 -6.58
C THR A 223 -0.22 12.84 -7.18
N THR A 224 -0.80 13.12 -8.34
CA THR A 224 -0.59 14.36 -9.09
C THR A 224 -1.92 15.06 -9.37
N GLY A 225 -1.87 16.38 -9.56
CA GLY A 225 -2.99 17.12 -10.15
C GLY A 225 -3.07 16.92 -11.67
N ILE A 226 -4.06 17.56 -12.30
CA ILE A 226 -4.24 17.55 -13.78
C ILE A 226 -2.98 18.08 -14.49
N ASP A 227 -2.36 19.10 -13.92
CA ASP A 227 -1.15 19.72 -14.48
C ASP A 227 0.12 18.88 -14.24
N GLY A 228 0.03 17.76 -13.51
CA GLY A 228 1.16 16.88 -13.22
C GLY A 228 2.01 17.28 -12.00
N ASP A 229 1.53 18.23 -11.20
CA ASP A 229 2.19 18.64 -9.94
C ASP A 229 1.91 17.62 -8.84
N VAL A 230 2.94 17.26 -8.07
CA VAL A 230 2.84 16.26 -7.00
C VAL A 230 2.08 16.82 -5.80
N ASN A 231 0.92 16.23 -5.53
CA ASN A 231 0.03 16.61 -4.43
C ASN A 231 0.32 15.80 -3.16
N LEU A 232 0.58 14.50 -3.30
CA LEU A 232 0.84 13.60 -2.18
C LEU A 232 1.95 12.62 -2.53
N ILE A 233 2.82 12.36 -1.57
CA ILE A 233 3.84 11.31 -1.60
C ILE A 233 3.91 10.64 -0.22
N ASN A 234 3.78 9.32 -0.19
CA ASN A 234 3.87 8.55 1.06
C ASN A 234 5.33 8.35 1.50
N ASP A 235 5.53 7.98 2.77
CA ASP A 235 6.87 7.78 3.33
C ASP A 235 7.65 6.66 2.60
N THR A 236 6.96 5.59 2.22
CA THR A 236 7.55 4.49 1.43
C THR A 236 8.08 4.95 0.08
N ALA A 237 7.37 5.83 -0.64
CA ALA A 237 7.83 6.39 -1.91
C ALA A 237 9.11 7.21 -1.73
N CYS A 238 9.18 8.02 -0.66
CA CYS A 238 10.38 8.80 -0.33
C CYS A 238 11.59 7.89 -0.09
N GLY A 239 11.40 6.80 0.68
CA GLY A 239 12.45 5.81 0.94
C GLY A 239 12.89 5.02 -0.30
N ILE A 240 11.96 4.66 -1.18
CA ILE A 240 12.27 3.93 -2.42
C ILE A 240 12.97 4.83 -3.45
N LEU A 241 12.59 6.10 -3.55
CA LEU A 241 13.19 7.04 -4.52
C LEU A 241 14.44 7.75 -3.97
N GLY A 242 14.65 7.76 -2.65
CA GLY A 242 15.76 8.45 -2.01
C GLY A 242 15.61 9.97 -2.00
N VAL A 243 14.37 10.48 -1.89
CA VAL A 243 14.02 11.91 -1.99
C VAL A 243 13.26 12.38 -0.76
N GLY A 244 13.40 13.67 -0.40
CA GLY A 244 12.63 14.27 0.69
C GLY A 244 11.21 14.68 0.26
N ARG A 245 10.21 14.51 1.15
CA ARG A 245 8.82 14.93 0.89
C ARG A 245 8.71 16.41 0.52
N GLU A 246 9.43 17.29 1.22
CA GLU A 246 9.39 18.74 0.99
C GLU A 246 10.06 19.15 -0.32
N GLU A 247 11.03 18.35 -0.81
CA GLU A 247 11.73 18.61 -2.07
C GLU A 247 10.91 18.25 -3.30
N VAL A 248 9.87 17.44 -3.12
CA VAL A 248 9.07 16.84 -4.19
C VAL A 248 7.67 17.43 -4.28
N SER A 249 7.10 17.88 -3.15
CA SER A 249 5.76 18.46 -3.13
C SER A 249 5.67 19.70 -4.03
N GLY A 250 4.68 19.73 -4.93
CA GLY A 250 4.48 20.81 -5.89
C GLY A 250 5.41 20.81 -7.11
N ARG A 251 6.33 19.83 -7.25
CA ARG A 251 7.12 19.66 -8.47
C ARG A 251 6.39 18.80 -9.49
N LYS A 252 6.79 18.91 -10.76
CA LYS A 252 6.28 18.05 -11.83
C LYS A 252 6.77 16.61 -11.65
N ILE A 253 5.87 15.66 -11.83
CA ILE A 253 6.17 14.22 -11.71
C ILE A 253 7.33 13.76 -12.61
N GLY A 254 7.47 14.35 -13.79
CA GLY A 254 8.57 14.04 -14.73
C GLY A 254 9.96 14.42 -14.21
N GLU A 255 10.06 15.41 -13.33
CA GLU A 255 11.34 15.77 -12.68
C GLU A 255 11.69 14.82 -11.53
N VAL A 256 10.67 14.34 -10.83
CA VAL A 256 10.82 13.42 -9.68
C VAL A 256 11.20 12.02 -10.16
N LEU A 257 10.71 11.64 -11.33
CA LEU A 257 10.98 10.36 -12.00
C LEU A 257 11.99 10.52 -13.16
N ALA A 258 12.82 11.57 -13.12
CA ALA A 258 13.86 11.84 -14.12
C ALA A 258 14.93 10.73 -14.07
N GLY A 259 14.75 9.70 -14.89
CA GLY A 259 15.52 8.45 -14.83
C GLY A 259 14.72 7.22 -15.25
N MET A 260 13.40 7.35 -15.40
CA MET A 260 12.62 6.36 -16.14
C MET A 260 12.91 6.53 -17.64
N GLU A 261 13.55 5.54 -18.27
CA GLU A 261 13.42 5.38 -19.72
C GLU A 261 11.93 5.16 -19.99
N GLU A 262 11.28 6.11 -20.66
CA GLU A 262 9.87 5.95 -21.03
C GLU A 262 9.71 4.62 -21.77
N PRO A 263 8.90 3.67 -21.27
CA PRO A 263 8.45 2.59 -22.11
C PRO A 263 7.59 3.25 -23.17
N GLY A 264 8.10 3.32 -24.41
CA GLY A 264 7.38 3.88 -25.53
C GLY A 264 5.95 3.33 -25.56
N GLY A 265 4.98 4.23 -25.39
CA GLY A 265 3.56 3.86 -25.43
C GLY A 265 2.75 4.66 -24.43
N ARG A 266 2.02 5.65 -24.95
CA ARG A 266 0.83 6.22 -24.31
C ARG A 266 0.06 5.09 -23.64
N GLY A 267 -0.09 5.15 -22.32
CA GLY A 267 -0.92 4.23 -21.55
C GLY A 267 -2.35 4.25 -22.09
N GLY A 268 -2.60 3.35 -23.03
CA GLY A 268 -3.93 2.99 -23.50
C GLY A 268 -4.67 2.36 -22.34
N GLU A 269 -5.88 2.85 -22.15
CA GLU A 269 -6.86 2.33 -21.21
C GLU A 269 -6.89 0.79 -21.29
N ASP A 270 -6.93 0.13 -20.13
CA ASP A 270 -7.24 -1.29 -19.98
C ASP A 270 -6.12 -2.34 -20.22
N SER A 271 -4.86 -1.97 -20.06
CA SER A 271 -3.78 -2.96 -19.99
C SER A 271 -3.81 -3.72 -18.65
N ARG A 272 -4.54 -4.83 -18.59
CA ARG A 272 -4.39 -5.93 -17.58
C ARG A 272 -3.02 -6.63 -17.65
N LEU A 273 -2.00 -5.97 -18.21
CA LEU A 273 -0.66 -6.50 -18.37
C LEU A 273 0.11 -6.35 -17.05
N PRO A 274 0.95 -7.34 -16.69
CA PRO A 274 1.68 -7.34 -15.44
C PRO A 274 2.61 -6.13 -15.40
N ARG A 275 2.43 -5.31 -14.36
CA ARG A 275 3.28 -4.18 -13.92
C ARG A 275 4.59 -4.08 -14.71
N PRO A 276 4.75 -3.14 -15.67
CA PRO A 276 6.04 -2.97 -16.34
C PRO A 276 7.15 -2.80 -15.28
N GLU A 277 8.16 -3.68 -15.37
CA GLU A 277 9.37 -3.60 -14.55
C GLU A 277 10.34 -2.64 -15.23
N ILE A 278 10.76 -1.62 -14.51
CA ILE A 278 11.71 -0.62 -15.00
C ILE A 278 12.95 -0.60 -14.10
N ARG A 279 14.09 -0.26 -14.69
CA ARG A 279 15.30 0.06 -13.93
C ARG A 279 15.26 1.55 -13.61
N PHE A 280 15.42 1.88 -12.35
CA PHE A 280 15.43 3.25 -11.89
C PHE A 280 16.75 3.51 -11.17
N ARG A 281 17.43 4.59 -11.57
CA ARG A 281 18.63 5.06 -10.88
C ARG A 281 18.22 6.14 -9.89
N ARG A 282 18.45 5.86 -8.61
CA ARG A 282 18.23 6.84 -7.53
C ARG A 282 19.22 8.01 -7.64
N PRO A 283 18.91 9.17 -7.01
CA PRO A 283 19.82 10.31 -6.96
C PRO A 283 21.19 10.00 -6.31
N ASP A 284 21.25 9.00 -5.42
CA ASP A 284 22.48 8.51 -4.79
C ASP A 284 23.33 7.61 -5.73
N GLY A 285 22.85 7.33 -6.95
CA GLY A 285 23.52 6.48 -7.94
C GLY A 285 23.18 5.00 -7.85
N VAL A 286 22.39 4.55 -6.85
CA VAL A 286 21.99 3.15 -6.70
C VAL A 286 20.93 2.79 -7.73
N GLU A 287 21.15 1.70 -8.46
CA GLU A 287 20.17 1.17 -9.42
C GLU A 287 19.23 0.18 -8.73
N ILE A 288 17.93 0.40 -8.88
CA ILE A 288 16.87 -0.42 -8.31
C ILE A 288 15.90 -0.90 -9.39
N HIS A 289 15.23 -2.01 -9.14
CA HIS A 289 14.15 -2.52 -9.98
C HIS A 289 12.81 -2.08 -9.42
N LEU A 290 12.00 -1.38 -10.23
CA LEU A 290 10.67 -0.93 -9.83
C LEU A 290 9.60 -1.64 -10.65
N GLY A 291 8.60 -2.23 -9.96
CA GLY A 291 7.34 -2.61 -10.60
C GLY A 291 6.39 -1.42 -10.56
N PHE A 292 5.93 -0.92 -11.71
CA PHE A 292 5.21 0.35 -11.82
C PHE A 292 3.77 0.17 -12.32
N SER A 293 2.86 1.01 -11.83
CA SER A 293 1.48 1.13 -12.31
C SER A 293 1.01 2.57 -12.17
N SER A 294 0.32 3.08 -13.19
CA SER A 294 -0.30 4.41 -13.18
C SER A 294 -1.79 4.29 -13.52
N SER A 295 -2.63 5.00 -12.80
CA SER A 295 -4.05 5.09 -13.10
C SER A 295 -4.57 6.53 -12.93
N ARG A 296 -5.57 6.89 -13.73
CA ARG A 296 -6.20 8.21 -13.66
C ARG A 296 -7.20 8.24 -12.50
N MET A 297 -7.14 9.30 -11.71
CA MET A 297 -8.12 9.56 -10.65
C MET A 297 -9.25 10.43 -11.20
N ARG A 298 -10.49 10.05 -10.91
CA ARG A 298 -11.71 10.77 -11.31
C ARG A 298 -12.52 11.18 -10.08
N ASP A 299 -13.26 12.27 -10.20
CA ASP A 299 -14.20 12.71 -9.17
C ASP A 299 -15.52 11.92 -9.22
N ALA A 300 -16.45 12.27 -8.32
CA ALA A 300 -17.78 11.68 -8.28
C ALA A 300 -18.64 11.99 -9.53
N ALA A 301 -18.26 12.99 -10.33
CA ALA A 301 -18.91 13.35 -11.60
C ALA A 301 -18.27 12.66 -12.82
N GLY A 302 -17.14 11.97 -12.62
CA GLY A 302 -16.40 11.25 -13.68
C GLY A 302 -15.31 12.09 -14.36
N GLU A 303 -15.10 13.33 -13.92
CA GLU A 303 -14.07 14.24 -14.43
C GLU A 303 -12.69 13.88 -13.87
N ALA A 304 -11.66 13.98 -14.70
CA ALA A 304 -10.30 13.64 -14.29
C ALA A 304 -9.73 14.71 -13.35
N ILE A 305 -9.33 14.32 -12.14
CA ILE A 305 -8.70 15.23 -11.15
C ILE A 305 -7.17 15.11 -11.16
N GLY A 306 -6.64 14.03 -11.74
CA GLY A 306 -5.19 13.80 -11.79
C GLY A 306 -4.83 12.34 -11.99
N GLN A 307 -3.62 11.95 -11.58
CA GLN A 307 -3.11 10.59 -11.71
C GLN A 307 -2.51 10.08 -10.41
N VAL A 308 -2.66 8.77 -10.16
CA VAL A 308 -1.98 8.05 -9.08
C VAL A 308 -0.95 7.11 -9.67
N PHE A 309 0.26 7.17 -9.12
CA PHE A 309 1.39 6.31 -9.46
C PHE A 309 1.67 5.41 -8.26
N ILE A 310 1.71 4.11 -8.51
CA ILE A 310 2.01 3.09 -7.51
C ILE A 310 3.22 2.31 -8.01
N PHE A 311 4.25 2.22 -7.18
CA PHE A 311 5.46 1.47 -7.50
C PHE A 311 6.01 0.69 -6.31
N GLN A 312 6.72 -0.39 -6.59
CA GLN A 312 7.28 -1.26 -5.57
C GLN A 312 8.74 -1.60 -5.91
N ASP A 313 9.62 -1.57 -4.91
CA ASP A 313 11.01 -2.00 -5.05
C ASP A 313 11.08 -3.54 -5.13
N LEU A 314 11.40 -4.03 -6.33
CA LEU A 314 11.56 -5.45 -6.65
C LEU A 314 13.01 -5.92 -6.52
N THR A 315 13.95 -5.03 -6.18
CA THR A 315 15.38 -5.37 -6.06
C THR A 315 15.63 -6.53 -5.09
N PRO A 316 15.02 -6.57 -3.88
CA PRO A 316 15.20 -7.69 -2.96
C PRO A 316 14.66 -9.02 -3.52
N ILE A 317 13.56 -8.96 -4.28
CA ILE A 317 12.94 -10.14 -4.91
C ILE A 317 13.86 -10.67 -6.00
N LYS A 318 14.38 -9.81 -6.88
CA LYS A 318 15.34 -10.20 -7.94
C LYS A 318 16.63 -10.78 -7.36
N GLN A 319 17.16 -10.19 -6.29
CA GLN A 319 18.33 -10.72 -5.59
C GLN A 319 18.05 -12.11 -5.00
N MET A 320 16.85 -12.33 -4.45
CA MET A 320 16.45 -13.64 -3.92
C MET A 320 16.30 -14.68 -5.04
N GLU A 321 15.64 -14.33 -6.14
CA GLU A 321 15.50 -15.20 -7.31
C GLU A 321 16.86 -15.65 -7.85
N GLU A 322 17.83 -14.73 -7.94
CA GLU A 322 19.18 -15.07 -8.39
C GLU A 322 19.92 -15.97 -7.38
N ARG A 323 19.76 -15.72 -6.07
CA ARG A 323 20.34 -16.59 -5.03
C ARG A 323 19.77 -18.00 -5.09
N ILE A 324 18.46 -18.14 -5.27
CA ILE A 324 17.80 -19.45 -5.42
C ILE A 324 18.31 -20.15 -6.68
N ARG A 325 18.41 -19.43 -7.80
CA ARG A 325 18.96 -19.97 -9.05
C ARG A 325 20.41 -20.46 -8.89
N ILE A 326 21.24 -19.73 -8.16
CA ILE A 326 22.62 -20.14 -7.87
C ILE A 326 22.64 -21.37 -6.95
N ALA A 327 21.77 -21.42 -5.92
CA ALA A 327 21.69 -22.54 -5.00
C ALA A 327 21.25 -23.84 -5.69
N ASP A 328 20.21 -23.78 -6.53
CA ASP A 328 19.73 -24.91 -7.34
C ASP A 328 20.82 -25.43 -8.28
N ARG A 329 21.56 -24.50 -8.91
CA ARG A 329 22.73 -24.84 -9.73
C ARG A 329 23.84 -25.52 -8.93
N LEU A 330 24.17 -25.03 -7.73
CA LEU A 330 25.21 -25.61 -6.88
C LEU A 330 24.82 -27.01 -6.40
N ALA A 331 23.54 -27.23 -6.09
CA ALA A 331 23.02 -28.55 -5.74
C ALA A 331 23.22 -29.55 -6.90
N GLY A 332 22.84 -29.15 -8.13
CA GLY A 332 23.06 -29.97 -9.32
C GLY A 332 24.55 -30.26 -9.62
N VAL A 333 25.44 -29.28 -9.45
CA VAL A 333 26.90 -29.49 -9.61
C VAL A 333 27.45 -30.44 -8.54
N GLY A 334 26.96 -30.37 -7.30
CA GLY A 334 27.40 -31.23 -6.20
C GLY A 334 27.14 -32.71 -6.44
N GLU A 335 25.95 -33.06 -6.95
CA GLU A 335 25.60 -34.43 -7.30
C GLU A 335 26.49 -34.98 -8.42
N LEU A 336 26.83 -34.15 -9.40
CA LEU A 336 27.66 -34.54 -10.54
C LEU A 336 29.15 -34.60 -10.24
N ALA A 337 29.64 -33.83 -9.28
CA ALA A 337 31.05 -33.84 -8.89
C ALA A 337 31.51 -35.22 -8.38
N ALA A 338 30.63 -35.94 -7.66
CA ALA A 338 30.93 -37.30 -7.19
C ALA A 338 31.06 -38.30 -8.36
N GLY A 339 30.15 -38.24 -9.34
CA GLY A 339 30.21 -39.04 -10.57
C GLY A 339 31.45 -38.73 -11.41
N LEU A 340 31.77 -37.44 -11.57
CA LEU A 340 32.96 -36.99 -12.30
C LEU A 340 34.26 -37.48 -11.64
N ALA A 341 34.34 -37.48 -10.31
CA ALA A 341 35.52 -37.96 -9.60
C ALA A 341 35.80 -39.45 -9.89
N HIS A 342 34.75 -40.27 -9.99
CA HIS A 342 34.86 -41.67 -10.40
C HIS A 342 35.28 -41.82 -11.87
N GLU A 343 34.67 -41.06 -12.78
CA GLU A 343 34.99 -41.09 -14.21
C GLU A 343 36.37 -40.53 -14.54
N ILE A 344 36.94 -39.63 -13.72
CA ILE A 344 38.32 -39.13 -13.84
C ILE A 344 39.33 -40.18 -13.36
N ARG A 345 39.01 -40.90 -12.27
CA ARG A 345 39.92 -41.89 -11.69
C ARG A 345 40.21 -43.05 -12.65
N ASN A 346 39.24 -43.44 -13.48
CA ASN A 346 39.35 -44.55 -14.43
C ASN A 346 40.43 -44.31 -15.53
N PRO A 347 40.38 -43.26 -16.36
CA PRO A 347 41.40 -42.97 -17.35
C PRO A 347 42.76 -42.67 -16.70
N LEU A 348 42.79 -42.01 -15.53
CA LEU A 348 44.05 -41.80 -14.79
C LEU A 348 44.71 -43.13 -14.37
N ALA A 349 43.93 -44.10 -13.90
CA ALA A 349 44.43 -45.42 -13.53
C ALA A 349 44.96 -46.17 -14.77
N SER A 350 44.27 -46.07 -15.90
CA SER A 350 44.71 -46.64 -17.18
C SER A 350 46.03 -46.02 -17.67
N ILE A 351 46.13 -44.68 -17.65
CA ILE A 351 47.36 -43.95 -18.00
C ILE A 351 48.52 -44.36 -17.09
N ALA A 352 48.28 -44.41 -15.77
CA ALA A 352 49.29 -44.80 -14.80
C ALA A 352 49.76 -46.25 -15.00
N GLY A 353 48.84 -47.18 -15.25
CA GLY A 353 49.14 -48.59 -15.53
C GLY A 353 49.94 -48.77 -16.82
N SER A 354 49.50 -48.14 -17.92
CA SER A 354 50.23 -48.18 -19.20
C SER A 354 51.62 -47.53 -19.09
N SER A 355 51.74 -46.43 -18.35
CA SER A 355 53.04 -45.78 -18.08
C SER A 355 53.97 -46.66 -17.22
N GLN A 356 53.43 -47.36 -16.22
CA GLN A 356 54.20 -48.29 -15.39
C GLN A 356 54.72 -49.47 -16.20
N LEU A 357 53.89 -50.07 -17.06
CA LEU A 357 54.29 -51.18 -17.94
C LEU A 357 55.39 -50.76 -18.94
N LEU A 358 55.29 -49.54 -19.50
CA LEU A 358 56.35 -48.97 -20.35
C LEU A 358 57.67 -48.80 -19.60
N ARG A 359 57.63 -48.48 -18.30
CA ARG A 359 58.82 -48.30 -17.46
C ARG A 359 59.46 -49.61 -17.01
N GLU A 360 58.66 -50.62 -16.70
CA GLU A 360 59.12 -51.93 -16.20
C GLU A 360 59.69 -52.86 -17.28
N SER A 361 59.41 -52.56 -18.55
CA SER A 361 59.91 -53.34 -19.68
C SER A 361 60.67 -52.47 -20.70
N PRO A 362 61.91 -52.02 -20.38
CA PRO A 362 62.70 -51.10 -21.22
C PRO A 362 63.17 -51.67 -22.58
N GLY A 363 62.73 -52.88 -22.95
CA GLY A 363 63.11 -53.59 -24.17
C GLY A 363 61.93 -54.08 -25.03
N VAL A 364 60.70 -53.63 -24.74
CA VAL A 364 59.52 -53.97 -25.56
C VAL A 364 59.63 -53.29 -26.91
N ALA A 365 59.84 -54.08 -27.97
CA ALA A 365 59.99 -53.57 -29.33
C ALA A 365 58.63 -53.25 -29.96
N GLY A 366 58.55 -52.07 -30.58
CA GLY A 366 57.57 -51.72 -31.63
C GLY A 366 56.10 -51.66 -31.19
N GLU A 367 55.36 -52.73 -31.46
CA GLU A 367 53.88 -52.77 -31.44
C GLU A 367 53.28 -52.61 -30.04
N GLU A 368 53.83 -53.28 -29.04
CA GLU A 368 53.25 -53.31 -27.70
C GLU A 368 53.52 -51.99 -26.94
N SER A 369 54.68 -51.36 -27.19
CA SER A 369 54.96 -50.00 -26.72
C SER A 369 54.10 -48.94 -27.44
N ALA A 370 53.87 -49.11 -28.75
CA ALA A 370 52.99 -48.21 -29.51
C ALA A 370 51.54 -48.29 -29.01
N THR A 371 51.05 -49.50 -28.73
CA THR A 371 49.71 -49.73 -28.18
C THR A 371 49.53 -49.07 -26.81
N LEU A 372 50.52 -49.17 -25.92
CA LEU A 372 50.47 -48.52 -24.60
C LEU A 372 50.49 -46.99 -24.70
N LEU A 373 51.28 -46.43 -25.63
CA LEU A 373 51.28 -44.98 -25.90
C LEU A 373 49.95 -44.51 -26.50
N GLU A 374 49.33 -45.30 -27.37
CA GLU A 374 48.01 -45.00 -27.94
C GLU A 374 46.91 -45.02 -26.87
N ILE A 375 46.97 -45.96 -25.92
CA ILE A 375 46.08 -45.97 -24.75
C ILE A 375 46.25 -44.69 -23.93
N ILE A 376 47.49 -44.28 -23.63
CA ILE A 376 47.75 -43.05 -22.87
C ILE A 376 47.19 -41.83 -23.60
N GLU A 377 47.42 -41.72 -24.92
CA GLU A 377 46.94 -40.60 -25.71
C GLU A 377 45.40 -40.56 -25.77
N ARG A 378 44.75 -41.71 -25.97
CA ARG A 378 43.29 -41.84 -26.00
C ARG A 378 42.66 -41.45 -24.67
N GLU A 379 43.18 -41.98 -23.56
CA GLU A 379 42.64 -41.67 -22.23
C GLU A 379 42.90 -40.22 -21.82
N SER A 380 44.02 -39.61 -22.25
CA SER A 380 44.30 -38.18 -22.08
C SER A 380 43.30 -37.30 -22.83
N ARG A 381 43.02 -37.63 -24.11
CA ARG A 381 41.98 -36.95 -24.90
C ARG A 381 40.61 -37.08 -24.25
N ARG A 382 40.26 -38.26 -23.73
CA ARG A 382 39.00 -38.50 -23.01
C ARG A 382 38.90 -37.67 -21.73
N LEU A 383 39.97 -37.61 -20.93
CA LEU A 383 40.03 -36.80 -19.72
C LEU A 383 39.80 -35.31 -20.01
N ASN A 384 40.45 -34.80 -21.07
CA ASN A 384 40.30 -33.42 -21.49
C ASN A 384 38.86 -33.12 -21.97
N GLY A 385 38.23 -34.06 -22.66
CA GLY A 385 36.81 -33.99 -23.03
C GLY A 385 35.89 -33.93 -21.81
N LEU A 386 36.10 -34.80 -20.82
CA LEU A 386 35.34 -34.81 -19.56
C LEU A 386 35.44 -33.48 -18.80
N ILE A 387 36.63 -32.90 -18.72
CA ILE A 387 36.86 -31.61 -18.06
C ILE A 387 36.16 -30.48 -18.84
N THR A 388 36.27 -30.49 -20.17
CA THR A 388 35.64 -29.48 -21.04
C THR A 388 34.12 -29.51 -20.91
N ASP A 389 33.51 -30.70 -20.99
CA ASP A 389 32.06 -30.89 -20.83
C ASP A 389 31.59 -30.48 -19.43
N PHE A 390 32.36 -30.82 -18.39
CA PHE A 390 32.03 -30.42 -17.02
C PHE A 390 32.11 -28.90 -16.83
N LEU A 391 33.15 -28.24 -17.36
CA LEU A 391 33.27 -26.78 -17.32
C LEU A 391 32.17 -26.09 -18.11
N ALA A 392 31.74 -26.66 -19.25
CA ALA A 392 30.59 -26.16 -20.00
C ALA A 392 29.29 -26.30 -19.19
N TYR A 393 29.13 -27.37 -18.42
CA TYR A 393 27.98 -27.58 -17.53
C TYR A 393 28.02 -26.66 -16.29
N ALA A 394 29.19 -26.48 -15.69
CA ALA A 394 29.39 -25.77 -14.42
C ALA A 394 29.66 -24.27 -14.60
N GLY A 395 30.10 -23.81 -15.77
CA GLY A 395 30.54 -22.44 -16.05
C GLY A 395 29.43 -21.42 -16.36
N PRO A 396 29.62 -20.13 -16.04
CA PRO A 396 28.61 -19.10 -16.26
C PRO A 396 28.37 -18.89 -17.76
N SER A 397 27.22 -19.31 -18.27
CA SER A 397 26.77 -18.83 -19.57
C SER A 397 26.24 -17.42 -19.41
N ALA A 398 27.06 -16.44 -19.77
CA ALA A 398 26.58 -15.09 -20.03
C ALA A 398 25.56 -15.20 -21.16
N ARG A 399 24.28 -15.02 -20.81
CA ARG A 399 23.17 -15.17 -21.75
C ARG A 399 23.18 -14.01 -22.72
N ASN A 400 23.47 -14.29 -23.98
CA ASN A 400 23.30 -13.35 -25.06
C ASN A 400 22.09 -13.77 -25.89
N VAL A 401 20.89 -13.45 -25.39
CA VAL A 401 19.65 -13.78 -26.09
C VAL A 401 19.56 -12.89 -27.33
N GLN A 402 19.59 -13.51 -28.49
CA GLN A 402 19.50 -12.88 -29.80
C GLN A 402 18.43 -13.57 -30.65
N VAL A 403 18.02 -12.93 -31.74
CA VAL A 403 17.18 -13.59 -32.75
C VAL A 403 18.06 -14.57 -33.52
N VAL A 404 17.70 -15.85 -33.47
CA VAL A 404 18.45 -16.95 -34.11
C VAL A 404 17.61 -17.61 -35.18
N GLU A 405 18.08 -17.58 -36.42
CA GLU A 405 17.52 -18.36 -37.52
C GLU A 405 17.94 -19.82 -37.40
N LEU A 406 17.04 -20.66 -36.89
CA LEU A 406 17.30 -22.09 -36.64
C LEU A 406 17.75 -22.85 -37.89
N PRO A 407 17.09 -22.71 -39.06
CA PRO A 407 17.52 -23.43 -40.26
C PRO A 407 18.94 -23.08 -40.71
N ALA A 408 19.36 -21.82 -40.58
CA ALA A 408 20.71 -21.37 -40.93
C ALA A 408 21.74 -21.96 -39.97
N LEU A 409 21.50 -21.84 -38.65
CA LEU A 409 22.38 -22.40 -37.62
C LEU A 409 22.56 -23.91 -37.78
N ILE A 410 21.49 -24.66 -38.03
CA ILE A 410 21.57 -26.12 -38.18
C ILE A 410 22.37 -26.50 -39.42
N ARG A 411 22.25 -25.73 -40.51
CA ARG A 411 23.02 -25.94 -41.74
C ARG A 411 24.51 -25.74 -41.50
N ASP A 412 24.90 -24.64 -40.86
CA ASP A 412 26.29 -24.35 -40.52
C ASP A 412 26.91 -25.47 -39.68
N VAL A 413 26.16 -25.94 -38.68
CA VAL A 413 26.58 -27.05 -37.81
C VAL A 413 26.73 -28.34 -38.63
N ALA A 414 25.74 -28.68 -39.46
CA ALA A 414 25.79 -29.89 -40.28
C ALA A 414 26.98 -29.89 -41.25
N GLU A 415 27.30 -28.75 -41.85
CA GLU A 415 28.47 -28.59 -42.73
C GLU A 415 29.78 -28.76 -41.97
N ALA A 416 29.90 -28.17 -40.78
CA ALA A 416 31.07 -28.32 -39.92
C ALA A 416 31.29 -29.79 -39.48
N VAL A 417 30.23 -30.51 -39.09
CA VAL A 417 30.33 -31.94 -38.73
C VAL A 417 30.75 -32.76 -39.96
N ARG A 418 30.21 -32.41 -41.14
CA ARG A 418 30.50 -33.10 -42.39
C ARG A 418 31.96 -32.95 -42.83
N ALA A 419 32.58 -31.81 -42.55
CA ALA A 419 33.99 -31.55 -42.89
C ALA A 419 34.98 -32.35 -42.04
N GLY A 420 34.60 -32.74 -40.82
CA GLY A 420 35.43 -33.53 -39.90
C GLY A 420 35.17 -35.05 -39.98
N GLU A 421 34.06 -35.52 -39.40
CA GLU A 421 33.80 -36.95 -39.12
C GLU A 421 33.13 -37.69 -40.30
N ALA A 422 32.41 -37.00 -41.19
CA ALA A 422 31.64 -37.64 -42.26
C ALA A 422 32.46 -38.03 -43.51
N ARG A 423 33.78 -37.77 -43.54
CA ARG A 423 34.64 -38.24 -44.64
C ARG A 423 34.93 -39.74 -44.59
N ASP A 424 34.89 -40.37 -43.41
CA ASP A 424 35.18 -41.80 -43.24
C ASP A 424 33.93 -42.70 -43.37
N GLY A 425 32.74 -42.18 -43.06
CA GLY A 425 31.48 -42.92 -43.13
C GLY A 425 30.60 -42.40 -44.26
N LYS A 426 30.22 -43.27 -45.21
CA LYS A 426 29.29 -43.02 -46.34
C LYS A 426 27.85 -42.70 -45.89
N VAL A 427 27.64 -41.82 -44.91
CA VAL A 427 26.34 -41.45 -44.35
C VAL A 427 25.81 -40.19 -45.04
N SER A 428 24.55 -40.23 -45.47
CA SER A 428 23.90 -39.09 -46.15
C SER A 428 23.21 -38.16 -45.14
N ILE A 429 23.58 -36.88 -45.11
CA ILE A 429 22.87 -35.85 -44.35
C ILE A 429 21.89 -35.16 -45.31
N VAL A 430 20.61 -35.17 -44.97
CA VAL A 430 19.52 -34.56 -45.76
C VAL A 430 18.85 -33.46 -44.95
N PHE A 431 18.65 -32.30 -45.54
CA PHE A 431 18.00 -31.15 -44.91
C PHE A 431 16.63 -30.93 -45.56
N ALA A 432 15.56 -30.99 -44.76
CA ALA A 432 14.17 -30.90 -45.23
C ALA A 432 13.45 -29.59 -44.88
N ALA A 433 14.14 -28.64 -44.21
CA ALA A 433 13.49 -27.41 -43.75
C ALA A 433 12.93 -26.58 -44.92
N THR A 434 11.69 -26.13 -44.76
CA THR A 434 10.89 -25.48 -45.81
C THR A 434 10.57 -24.01 -45.53
N LYS A 435 10.88 -23.49 -44.34
CA LYS A 435 10.61 -22.10 -43.94
C LYS A 435 11.74 -21.51 -43.09
N GLU A 436 11.96 -20.20 -43.22
CA GLU A 436 12.84 -19.43 -42.33
C GLU A 436 12.12 -19.20 -40.99
N LEU A 437 12.53 -19.95 -39.97
CA LEU A 437 11.94 -19.89 -38.62
C LEU A 437 12.99 -19.38 -37.63
N SER A 438 12.60 -18.37 -36.85
CA SER A 438 13.47 -17.71 -35.87
C SER A 438 12.96 -17.90 -34.44
N VAL A 439 13.90 -17.99 -33.50
CA VAL A 439 13.64 -18.05 -32.05
C VAL A 439 14.51 -17.05 -31.31
N ASP A 440 14.08 -16.64 -30.12
CA ASP A 440 14.92 -15.87 -29.21
C ASP A 440 15.79 -16.84 -28.39
N GLY A 441 17.11 -16.79 -28.57
CA GLY A 441 18.02 -17.71 -27.89
C GLY A 441 19.49 -17.33 -27.97
N ASP A 442 20.33 -18.07 -27.26
CA ASP A 442 21.78 -17.93 -27.33
C ASP A 442 22.31 -18.79 -28.49
N PRO A 443 22.85 -18.17 -29.55
CA PRO A 443 23.25 -18.90 -30.76
C PRO A 443 24.36 -19.92 -30.50
N GLU A 444 25.27 -19.67 -29.55
CA GLU A 444 26.38 -20.59 -29.29
C GLU A 444 25.89 -21.81 -28.51
N GLN A 445 24.98 -21.61 -27.55
CA GLN A 445 24.36 -22.73 -26.84
C GLN A 445 23.51 -23.60 -27.77
N LEU A 446 22.69 -22.98 -28.64
CA LEU A 446 21.88 -23.72 -29.60
C LEU A 446 22.76 -24.47 -30.62
N ARG A 447 23.87 -23.87 -31.06
CA ARG A 447 24.90 -24.52 -31.88
C ARG A 447 25.45 -25.77 -31.19
N GLN A 448 25.78 -25.67 -29.90
CA GLN A 448 26.26 -26.81 -29.11
C GLN A 448 25.22 -27.95 -29.02
N VAL A 449 23.94 -27.63 -28.80
CA VAL A 449 22.86 -28.63 -28.78
C VAL A 449 22.78 -29.37 -30.11
N MET A 450 22.74 -28.62 -31.20
CA MET A 450 22.66 -29.20 -32.54
C MET A 450 23.89 -30.03 -32.89
N TRP A 451 25.08 -29.54 -32.54
CA TRP A 451 26.33 -30.27 -32.73
C TRP A 451 26.29 -31.63 -32.02
N ASN A 452 25.86 -31.65 -30.76
CA ASN A 452 25.76 -32.89 -29.97
C ASN A 452 24.76 -33.88 -30.57
N LEU A 453 23.60 -33.42 -31.02
CA LEU A 453 22.58 -34.29 -31.60
C LEU A 453 22.99 -34.84 -32.97
N ILE A 454 23.53 -33.99 -33.84
CA ILE A 454 23.99 -34.39 -35.18
C ILE A 454 25.16 -35.37 -35.06
N ARG A 455 26.13 -35.10 -34.17
CA ARG A 455 27.24 -36.02 -33.90
C ARG A 455 26.73 -37.36 -33.37
N ASN A 456 25.78 -37.35 -32.44
CA ASN A 456 25.18 -38.57 -31.91
C ASN A 456 24.47 -39.40 -32.99
N ALA A 457 23.73 -38.74 -33.89
CA ALA A 457 23.05 -39.36 -35.02
C ALA A 457 24.02 -40.00 -36.00
N LEU A 458 25.11 -39.31 -36.37
CA LEU A 458 26.12 -39.85 -37.27
C LEU A 458 26.84 -41.07 -36.68
N GLN A 459 27.23 -41.00 -35.41
CA GLN A 459 27.90 -42.12 -34.72
C GLN A 459 27.00 -43.36 -34.58
N ALA A 460 25.68 -43.18 -34.49
CA ALA A 460 24.73 -44.29 -34.40
C ALA A 460 24.37 -44.90 -35.76
N THR A 461 24.66 -44.18 -36.86
CA THR A 461 24.24 -44.55 -38.21
C THR A 461 25.32 -45.37 -38.92
N PRO A 462 25.03 -46.59 -39.40
CA PRO A 462 25.99 -47.39 -40.15
C PRO A 462 26.28 -46.77 -41.54
N PRO A 463 27.42 -47.13 -42.18
CA PRO A 463 27.73 -46.67 -43.53
C PRO A 463 26.60 -46.97 -44.53
N GLY A 464 26.18 -45.97 -45.31
CA GLY A 464 25.03 -46.07 -46.23
C GLY A 464 23.69 -45.63 -45.63
N GLY A 465 23.64 -45.33 -44.33
CA GLY A 465 22.45 -44.79 -43.67
C GLY A 465 22.22 -43.30 -43.95
N ARG A 466 21.18 -42.75 -43.30
CA ARG A 466 20.74 -41.37 -43.49
C ARG A 466 20.49 -40.67 -42.16
N VAL A 467 20.90 -39.41 -42.07
CA VAL A 467 20.49 -38.47 -41.03
C VAL A 467 19.64 -37.37 -41.69
N LEU A 468 18.40 -37.23 -41.23
CA LEU A 468 17.45 -36.23 -41.68
C LEU A 468 17.36 -35.11 -40.64
N LEU A 469 17.53 -33.88 -41.10
CA LEU A 469 17.39 -32.66 -40.32
C LEU A 469 16.16 -31.90 -40.82
N ASP A 470 15.23 -31.60 -39.94
CA ASP A 470 13.99 -30.89 -40.28
C ASP A 470 13.70 -29.76 -39.29
N VAL A 471 13.08 -28.69 -39.77
CA VAL A 471 12.63 -27.57 -38.94
C VAL A 471 11.25 -27.14 -39.42
N HIS A 472 10.28 -27.16 -38.51
CA HIS A 472 8.89 -26.79 -38.81
C HIS A 472 8.24 -26.08 -37.62
N ASP A 473 7.10 -25.42 -37.86
CA ASP A 473 6.27 -24.84 -36.81
C ASP A 473 5.16 -25.82 -36.37
N GLU A 474 4.96 -25.96 -35.06
CA GLU A 474 3.93 -26.83 -34.47
C GLU A 474 3.17 -26.09 -33.37
N ILE A 475 1.85 -26.27 -33.32
CA ILE A 475 1.02 -25.75 -32.21
C ILE A 475 0.75 -26.90 -31.24
N ARG A 476 1.14 -26.71 -29.98
CA ARG A 476 0.93 -27.68 -28.92
C ARG A 476 0.28 -27.03 -27.72
N GLN A 477 -0.84 -27.59 -27.26
CA GLN A 477 -1.60 -27.09 -26.11
C GLN A 477 -1.90 -25.58 -26.18
N GLY A 478 -2.19 -25.06 -27.38
CA GLY A 478 -2.51 -23.66 -27.60
C GLY A 478 -1.30 -22.72 -27.70
N SER A 479 -0.07 -23.22 -27.61
CA SER A 479 1.17 -22.43 -27.78
C SER A 479 1.88 -22.82 -29.08
N ARG A 480 2.46 -21.83 -29.79
CA ARG A 480 3.24 -22.06 -31.01
C ARG A 480 4.71 -22.33 -30.68
N PHE A 481 5.26 -23.39 -31.27
CA PHE A 481 6.65 -23.80 -31.12
C PHE A 481 7.34 -23.87 -32.49
N VAL A 482 8.63 -23.57 -32.51
CA VAL A 482 9.53 -23.96 -33.60
C VAL A 482 10.18 -25.27 -33.18
N VAL A 483 10.01 -26.29 -34.01
CA VAL A 483 10.48 -27.66 -33.74
C VAL A 483 11.65 -27.97 -34.66
N ALA A 484 12.81 -28.27 -34.09
CA ALA A 484 13.97 -28.78 -34.83
C ALA A 484 14.15 -30.27 -34.56
N THR A 485 14.18 -31.08 -35.62
CA THR A 485 14.22 -32.54 -35.53
C THR A 485 15.49 -33.10 -36.15
N VAL A 486 16.14 -34.03 -35.43
CA VAL A 486 17.29 -34.83 -35.90
C VAL A 486 16.89 -36.29 -35.89
N SER A 487 16.73 -36.88 -37.06
CA SER A 487 16.34 -38.29 -37.24
C SER A 487 17.46 -39.09 -37.89
N ASP A 488 17.86 -40.19 -37.27
CA ASP A 488 18.86 -41.13 -37.79
C ASP A 488 18.23 -42.46 -38.20
N THR A 489 18.89 -43.21 -39.10
CA THR A 489 18.54 -44.60 -39.44
C THR A 489 19.51 -45.59 -38.78
N GLY A 490 19.95 -45.28 -37.56
CA GLY A 490 20.96 -46.03 -36.83
C GLY A 490 20.42 -47.22 -36.03
N SER A 491 21.21 -47.67 -35.05
CA SER A 491 20.87 -48.80 -34.18
C SER A 491 19.64 -48.58 -33.28
N GLY A 492 19.19 -47.33 -33.13
CA GLY A 492 18.14 -46.97 -32.17
C GLY A 492 18.57 -47.13 -30.71
N ILE A 493 17.60 -46.97 -29.80
CA ILE A 493 17.78 -46.99 -28.34
C ILE A 493 16.89 -48.07 -27.72
N ASP A 494 17.43 -48.88 -26.80
CA ASP A 494 16.64 -49.84 -26.02
C ASP A 494 15.58 -49.11 -25.18
N PRO A 495 14.30 -49.53 -25.18
CA PRO A 495 13.24 -48.88 -24.42
C PRO A 495 13.53 -48.72 -22.92
N ARG A 496 14.32 -49.62 -22.33
CA ARG A 496 14.75 -49.55 -20.91
C ARG A 496 15.70 -48.39 -20.64
N ASN A 497 16.37 -47.89 -21.67
CA ASN A 497 17.35 -46.82 -21.59
C ASN A 497 16.75 -45.44 -21.90
N LEU A 498 15.60 -45.36 -22.59
CA LEU A 498 14.95 -44.08 -22.96
C LEU A 498 14.72 -43.14 -21.76
N GLY A 499 14.37 -43.68 -20.60
CA GLY A 499 14.19 -42.88 -19.37
C GLY A 499 15.49 -42.41 -18.71
N LYS A 500 16.65 -42.87 -19.20
CA LYS A 500 17.98 -42.62 -18.60
C LYS A 500 18.92 -41.85 -19.50
N ILE A 501 18.62 -41.71 -20.80
CA ILE A 501 19.53 -41.06 -21.78
C ILE A 501 19.85 -39.59 -21.47
N PHE A 502 18.99 -38.92 -20.70
CA PHE A 502 19.22 -37.55 -20.25
C PHE A 502 19.89 -37.46 -18.87
N ASN A 503 20.06 -38.59 -18.19
CA ASN A 503 20.77 -38.60 -16.92
C ASN A 503 22.26 -38.38 -17.19
N PRO A 504 22.90 -37.45 -16.46
CA PRO A 504 24.34 -37.21 -16.59
C PRO A 504 25.16 -38.51 -16.41
N PHE A 505 26.26 -38.61 -17.15
CA PHE A 505 27.16 -39.77 -17.20
C PHE A 505 26.56 -41.08 -17.77
N PHE A 506 25.28 -41.08 -18.16
CA PHE A 506 24.71 -42.24 -18.83
C PHE A 506 25.20 -42.30 -20.29
N THR A 507 25.90 -43.38 -20.64
CA THR A 507 26.32 -43.67 -22.02
C THR A 507 26.33 -45.17 -22.25
N THR A 508 25.99 -45.59 -23.47
CA THR A 508 26.17 -46.97 -23.96
C THR A 508 27.32 -47.07 -24.97
N LYS A 509 27.99 -45.96 -25.26
CA LYS A 509 29.08 -45.85 -26.22
C LYS A 509 30.43 -45.90 -25.50
N GLU A 510 31.37 -46.70 -26.02
CA GLU A 510 32.76 -46.71 -25.52
C GLU A 510 33.42 -45.34 -25.76
N GLY A 511 34.05 -44.78 -24.72
CA GLY A 511 34.72 -43.47 -24.77
C GLY A 511 33.81 -42.23 -24.70
N GLY A 512 32.48 -42.40 -24.62
CA GLY A 512 31.55 -41.28 -24.45
C GLY A 512 31.56 -40.71 -23.02
N THR A 513 31.42 -39.40 -22.88
CA THR A 513 31.36 -38.73 -21.56
C THR A 513 29.99 -38.88 -20.86
N GLY A 514 28.94 -39.20 -21.61
CA GLY A 514 27.57 -39.28 -21.10
C GLY A 514 26.95 -37.94 -20.67
N LEU A 515 27.64 -36.81 -20.91
CA LEU A 515 27.17 -35.49 -20.51
C LEU A 515 26.40 -34.75 -21.62
N GLY A 516 26.66 -35.07 -22.89
CA GLY A 516 26.16 -34.30 -24.03
C GLY A 516 24.63 -34.11 -24.08
N LEU A 517 23.84 -35.18 -23.87
CA LEU A 517 22.37 -35.08 -23.90
C LEU A 517 21.81 -34.36 -22.67
N SER A 518 22.42 -34.52 -21.49
CA SER A 518 22.02 -33.79 -20.28
C SER A 518 22.29 -32.28 -20.39
N ILE A 519 23.41 -31.90 -21.02
CA ILE A 519 23.72 -30.51 -21.37
C ILE A 519 22.68 -29.99 -22.36
N SER A 520 22.35 -30.76 -23.40
CA SER A 520 21.34 -30.36 -24.37
C SER A 520 19.97 -30.12 -23.75
N GLN A 521 19.48 -31.03 -22.90
CA GLN A 521 18.20 -30.88 -22.21
C GLN A 521 18.16 -29.61 -21.35
N ARG A 522 19.26 -29.34 -20.63
CA ARG A 522 19.39 -28.15 -19.79
C ARG A 522 19.41 -26.85 -20.59
N ILE A 523 20.17 -26.80 -21.69
CA ILE A 523 20.18 -25.65 -22.60
C ILE A 523 18.77 -25.36 -23.11
N ILE A 524 18.07 -26.38 -23.60
CA ILE A 524 16.72 -26.21 -24.15
C ILE A 524 15.71 -25.81 -23.07
N HIS A 525 15.82 -26.37 -21.87
CA HIS A 525 15.00 -25.95 -20.72
C HIS A 525 15.24 -24.47 -20.37
N TYR A 526 16.48 -23.99 -20.42
CA TYR A 526 16.79 -22.56 -20.23
C TYR A 526 16.17 -21.66 -21.30
N HIS A 527 15.97 -22.17 -22.51
CA HIS A 527 15.23 -21.52 -23.59
C HIS A 527 13.70 -21.70 -23.47
N LYS A 528 13.21 -22.15 -22.31
CA LYS A 528 11.79 -22.46 -22.05
C LYS A 528 11.21 -23.51 -23.01
N GLY A 529 12.08 -24.33 -23.57
CA GLY A 529 11.76 -25.42 -24.47
C GLY A 529 11.81 -26.78 -23.78
N PHE A 530 11.60 -27.83 -24.57
CA PHE A 530 11.79 -29.22 -24.14
C PHE A 530 12.27 -30.11 -25.30
N ILE A 531 12.81 -31.30 -24.96
CA ILE A 531 13.29 -32.28 -25.94
C ILE A 531 12.43 -33.54 -25.83
N GLU A 532 11.96 -34.04 -26.96
CA GLU A 532 11.32 -35.35 -27.07
C GLU A 532 12.19 -36.32 -27.86
N VAL A 533 12.09 -37.60 -27.52
CA VAL A 533 12.81 -38.68 -28.20
C VAL A 533 11.84 -39.78 -28.58
N ARG A 534 11.90 -40.18 -29.84
CA ARG A 534 11.25 -41.39 -30.36
C ARG A 534 12.33 -42.27 -30.96
N SER A 535 12.45 -43.51 -30.50
CA SER A 535 13.42 -44.46 -31.04
C SER A 535 12.90 -45.87 -30.88
N ASP A 536 13.14 -46.68 -31.92
CA ASP A 536 12.88 -48.11 -31.92
C ASP A 536 14.21 -48.84 -32.22
N PRO A 537 14.55 -49.92 -31.48
CA PRO A 537 15.73 -50.71 -31.76
C PRO A 537 15.80 -51.16 -33.22
N GLY A 538 16.92 -50.87 -33.88
CA GLY A 538 17.19 -51.23 -35.28
C GLY A 538 16.48 -50.36 -36.34
N LYS A 539 15.69 -49.36 -35.95
CA LYS A 539 15.02 -48.42 -36.87
C LYS A 539 15.52 -46.98 -36.77
N GLY A 540 16.43 -46.71 -35.83
CA GLY A 540 17.01 -45.39 -35.59
C GLY A 540 16.33 -44.59 -34.48
N SER A 541 16.72 -43.33 -34.36
CA SER A 541 16.23 -42.41 -33.32
C SER A 541 15.83 -41.08 -33.92
N THR A 542 14.89 -40.40 -33.28
CA THR A 542 14.44 -39.06 -33.64
C THR A 542 14.39 -38.21 -32.38
N PHE A 543 15.18 -37.13 -32.37
CA PHE A 543 15.20 -36.12 -31.32
C PHE A 543 14.49 -34.87 -31.84
N SER A 544 13.47 -34.41 -31.12
CA SER A 544 12.69 -33.21 -31.46
C SER A 544 12.84 -32.15 -30.38
N LEU A 545 13.36 -30.99 -30.77
CA LEU A 545 13.62 -29.84 -29.92
C LEU A 545 12.48 -28.84 -30.07
N PHE A 546 11.70 -28.62 -29.02
CA PHE A 546 10.60 -27.66 -29.01
C PHE A 546 11.07 -26.36 -28.39
N LEU A 547 11.10 -25.28 -29.18
CA LEU A 547 11.45 -23.93 -28.71
C LEU A 547 10.24 -23.01 -28.88
N PRO A 548 9.91 -22.13 -27.91
CA PRO A 548 8.80 -21.21 -28.05
C PRO A 548 8.99 -20.33 -29.29
N ALA A 549 7.95 -20.25 -30.13
CA ALA A 549 7.99 -19.34 -31.26
C ALA A 549 8.00 -17.89 -30.75
N ARG A 550 8.71 -17.02 -31.46
CA ARG A 550 8.67 -15.58 -31.19
C ARG A 550 7.21 -15.10 -31.30
N PRO A 551 6.69 -14.33 -30.33
CA PRO A 551 5.37 -13.72 -30.48
C PRO A 551 5.39 -12.84 -31.73
N GLU A 552 4.44 -13.06 -32.64
CA GLU A 552 4.25 -12.19 -33.80
C GLU A 552 4.08 -10.76 -33.28
N ARG A 553 5.03 -9.88 -33.60
CA ARG A 553 4.78 -8.45 -33.49
C ARG A 553 3.72 -8.15 -34.55
N GLU A 554 2.48 -7.94 -34.14
CA GLU A 554 1.49 -7.31 -35.00
C GLU A 554 2.05 -5.94 -35.43
N GLY A 555 2.43 -5.82 -36.71
CA GLY A 555 2.66 -4.54 -37.37
C GLY A 555 4.06 -4.31 -37.95
N GLU A 556 4.31 -4.86 -39.14
CA GLU A 556 4.86 -4.06 -40.24
C GLU A 556 3.93 -4.26 -41.44
N GLY A 557 2.77 -3.61 -41.39
CA GLY A 557 1.99 -3.35 -42.58
C GLY A 557 2.83 -2.47 -43.50
N HIS A 558 3.26 -3.04 -44.62
CA HIS A 558 3.73 -2.28 -45.78
C HIS A 558 2.75 -1.14 -46.05
N ALA A 559 3.17 0.08 -45.74
CA ALA A 559 2.65 1.27 -46.39
C ALA A 559 3.35 1.35 -47.74
N ASP A 560 2.79 0.67 -48.74
CA ASP A 560 3.09 0.91 -50.14
C ASP A 560 1.76 0.91 -50.89
N GLY A 561 1.43 2.05 -51.48
CA GLY A 561 0.14 2.38 -52.11
C GLY A 561 -0.13 3.88 -52.12
#